data_AF-A0A7S1RKJ2-F1
#
_entry.id   AF-A0A7S1RKJ2-F1
#
_cell.length_a   1.000
_cell.length_b   1.000
_cell.length_c   1.000
_cell.angle_alpha   90.00
_cell.angle_beta   90.00
_cell.angle_gamma   90.00
#
_symmetry.space_group_name_H-M   'P 1'
#
loop_
_entity.id
_entity.type
_entity.pdbx_description
1 polymer ?
#
loop_
_entity_poly.entity_id
_entity_poly.type
_entity_poly.pdbx_seq_one_letter_code
_entity_poly.pdbx_strand_id
1 'polypeptide(L)'
;MALPHIAGDSILEQWAVVGDTFPVGCAPVEDACVFPESFKENPDYRHPVYGTPKGMYEPGCGVSNLMLSWGHDEYMYQILKANGCTIPEEGLNMIRFHSFYPWHDKRGYQQFEAPEDAETLKWVKEFNEFDLYSKGDAVPDVAELKPYYEGLLRKYNISGKLRW
;
A
#
# COMPACT_ATOMS: atom_id res chain seq x y z
N MET A 1 -0.86 -13.77 0.73
CA MET A 1 0.16 -14.67 0.18
C MET A 1 -0.54 -15.75 -0.63
N ALA A 2 -0.14 -15.97 -1.89
CA ALA A 2 -0.60 -17.14 -2.62
C ALA A 2 -0.15 -18.40 -1.87
N LEU A 3 -1.03 -19.40 -1.77
CA LEU A 3 -0.68 -20.67 -1.15
C LEU A 3 0.53 -21.27 -1.93
N PRO A 4 1.51 -21.90 -1.28
CA PRO A 4 2.74 -22.38 -1.96
C PRO A 4 2.48 -23.24 -3.19
N HIS A 5 1.37 -24.01 -3.22
CA HIS A 5 0.97 -24.81 -4.37
C HIS A 5 0.41 -23.99 -5.56
N ILE A 6 0.04 -22.73 -5.34
CA ILE A 6 -0.41 -21.77 -6.36
C ILE A 6 0.79 -21.00 -6.94
N ALA A 7 1.79 -20.67 -6.11
CA ALA A 7 2.94 -19.87 -6.51
C ALA A 7 3.99 -20.63 -7.36
N GLY A 8 4.11 -21.95 -7.17
CA GLY A 8 5.13 -22.75 -7.85
C GLY A 8 6.54 -22.24 -7.56
N ASP A 9 7.38 -22.10 -8.60
CA ASP A 9 8.76 -21.60 -8.49
C ASP A 9 8.87 -20.07 -8.53
N SER A 10 7.76 -19.35 -8.77
CA SER A 10 7.71 -17.89 -8.89
C SER A 10 7.47 -17.22 -7.52
N ILE A 11 8.35 -17.49 -6.55
CA ILE A 11 8.23 -16.96 -5.19
C ILE A 11 9.11 -15.71 -5.06
N LEU A 12 8.49 -14.60 -4.68
CA LEU A 12 9.21 -13.42 -4.20
C LEU A 12 9.45 -13.54 -2.70
N GLU A 13 10.59 -13.02 -2.25
CA GLU A 13 10.86 -12.86 -0.83
C GLU A 13 9.79 -11.99 -0.17
N GLN A 14 9.36 -12.34 1.05
CA GLN A 14 8.24 -11.65 1.70
C GLN A 14 8.48 -10.16 1.90
N TRP A 15 9.73 -9.74 2.14
CA TRP A 15 10.09 -8.33 2.30
C TRP A 15 9.84 -7.49 1.03
N ALA A 16 9.67 -8.13 -0.13
CA ALA A 16 9.31 -7.49 -1.40
C ALA A 16 7.80 -7.61 -1.72
N VAL A 17 6.98 -8.03 -0.75
CA VAL A 17 5.54 -8.27 -0.93
C VAL A 17 4.70 -7.65 0.20
N VAL A 18 5.05 -7.90 1.46
CA VAL A 18 4.26 -7.51 2.65
C VAL A 18 5.01 -6.50 3.53
N GLY A 19 4.27 -5.87 4.45
CA GLY A 19 4.81 -4.97 5.46
C GLY A 19 4.52 -3.50 5.17
N ASP A 20 4.82 -2.65 6.15
CA ASP A 20 4.66 -1.20 6.06
C ASP A 20 5.48 -0.65 4.89
N THR A 21 4.90 0.25 4.11
CA THR A 21 5.55 0.90 2.97
C THR A 21 6.14 2.26 3.37
N PHE A 22 7.15 2.69 2.61
CA PHE A 22 7.79 3.99 2.75
C PHE A 22 8.23 4.51 1.37
N PRO A 23 8.37 5.83 1.16
CA PRO A 23 8.90 6.37 -0.08
C PRO A 23 10.37 6.00 -0.24
N VAL A 24 10.73 5.36 -1.34
CA VAL A 24 12.13 5.17 -1.75
C VAL A 24 12.65 6.43 -2.42
N GLY A 25 13.96 6.61 -2.54
CA GLY A 25 14.53 7.78 -3.19
C GLY A 25 14.53 9.07 -2.35
N CYS A 26 14.13 9.02 -1.09
CA CYS A 26 14.36 10.05 -0.06
C CYS A 26 14.69 9.40 1.30
N ALA A 27 15.17 10.20 2.24
CA ALA A 27 15.56 9.69 3.54
C ALA A 27 14.34 9.18 4.32
N PRO A 28 14.47 8.04 5.03
CA PRO A 28 13.40 7.58 5.89
C PRO A 28 13.14 8.58 7.02
N VAL A 29 11.87 8.77 7.38
CA VAL A 29 11.49 9.54 8.58
C VAL A 29 11.63 8.63 9.79
N GLU A 30 12.74 8.77 10.53
CA GLU A 30 13.15 7.81 11.57
C GLU A 30 12.11 7.57 12.66
N ASP A 31 11.39 8.62 13.10
CA ASP A 31 10.35 8.50 14.14
C ASP A 31 9.01 7.92 13.61
N ALA A 32 8.87 7.76 12.29
CA ALA A 32 7.64 7.29 11.65
C ALA A 32 7.79 5.88 11.06
N CYS A 33 8.97 5.51 10.57
CA CYS A 33 9.24 4.18 10.02
C CYS A 33 9.54 3.16 11.13
N VAL A 34 9.05 1.94 10.98
CA VAL A 34 9.33 0.85 11.93
C VAL A 34 10.78 0.37 11.75
N PHE A 35 11.49 0.14 12.86
CA PHE A 35 12.90 -0.30 12.88
C PHE A 35 13.83 0.57 12.01
N PRO A 36 13.93 1.90 12.25
CA PRO A 36 14.71 2.82 11.42
C PRO A 36 16.20 2.46 11.32
N GLU A 37 16.74 1.74 12.31
CA GLU A 37 18.11 1.23 12.29
C GLU A 37 18.40 0.24 11.15
N SER A 38 17.38 -0.43 10.63
CA SER A 38 17.50 -1.40 9.53
C SER A 38 17.89 -0.76 8.19
N PHE A 39 17.68 0.57 8.05
CA PHE A 39 18.01 1.30 6.83
C PHE A 39 19.51 1.55 6.63
N LYS A 40 20.34 1.41 7.67
CA LYS A 40 21.75 1.85 7.63
C LYS A 40 22.62 1.15 6.57
N GLU A 41 22.25 -0.09 6.22
CA GLU A 41 22.93 -0.89 5.20
C GLU A 41 22.31 -0.74 3.80
N ASN A 42 21.21 0.01 3.67
CA ASN A 42 20.64 0.34 2.37
C ASN A 42 21.59 1.30 1.62
N PRO A 43 22.01 1.00 0.38
CA PRO A 43 22.92 1.86 -0.38
C PRO A 43 22.39 3.29 -0.57
N ASP A 44 21.07 3.49 -0.58
CA ASP A 44 20.45 4.81 -0.74
C ASP A 44 20.52 5.66 0.54
N TYR A 45 20.70 5.04 1.71
CA TYR A 45 20.66 5.74 3.00
C TYR A 45 21.75 6.81 3.14
N ARG A 46 22.93 6.56 2.56
CA ARG A 46 24.05 7.52 2.54
C ARG A 46 24.25 8.18 1.17
N HIS A 47 23.33 7.98 0.25
CA HIS A 47 23.43 8.56 -1.09
C HIS A 47 23.26 10.10 -1.00
N PRO A 48 24.07 10.92 -1.71
CA PRO A 48 24.01 12.38 -1.59
C PRO A 48 22.68 13.01 -2.02
N VAL A 49 21.86 12.27 -2.77
CA VAL A 49 20.50 12.68 -3.16
C VAL A 49 19.47 11.99 -2.27
N TYR A 50 19.36 10.66 -2.35
CA TYR A 50 18.32 9.87 -1.69
C TYR A 50 18.45 9.83 -0.16
N GLY A 51 19.64 10.04 0.40
CA GLY A 51 19.83 10.19 1.84
C GLY A 51 19.41 11.56 2.38
N THR A 52 18.85 12.45 1.56
CA THR A 52 18.34 13.75 2.00
C THR A 52 16.83 13.70 2.26
N PRO A 53 16.28 14.58 3.13
CA PRO A 53 14.85 14.56 3.48
C PRO A 53 13.89 14.68 2.30
N LYS A 54 14.28 15.38 1.22
CA LYS A 54 13.47 15.50 0.01
C LYS A 54 13.84 14.48 -1.07
N GLY A 55 15.08 14.01 -1.07
CA GLY A 55 15.52 13.02 -2.04
C GLY A 55 15.38 13.50 -3.48
N MET A 56 14.77 12.66 -4.31
CA MET A 56 14.41 12.94 -5.70
C MET A 56 13.08 13.70 -5.88
N TYR A 57 12.38 14.04 -4.79
CA TYR A 57 11.03 14.62 -4.84
C TYR A 57 11.02 16.13 -4.63
N GLU A 58 10.00 16.77 -5.19
CA GLU A 58 9.66 18.15 -4.88
C GLU A 58 8.69 18.21 -3.69
N PRO A 59 8.83 19.19 -2.77
CA PRO A 59 7.85 19.40 -1.72
C PRO A 59 6.45 19.64 -2.28
N GLY A 60 5.44 19.06 -1.64
CA GLY A 60 4.04 19.17 -2.06
C GLY A 60 3.73 18.52 -3.41
N CYS A 61 4.55 17.57 -3.87
CA CYS A 61 4.30 16.85 -5.13
C CYS A 61 3.04 15.99 -5.10
N GLY A 62 2.45 15.73 -3.94
CA GLY A 62 1.34 14.82 -3.75
C GLY A 62 1.82 13.39 -3.52
N VAL A 63 1.18 12.67 -2.58
CA VAL A 63 1.60 11.31 -2.22
C VAL A 63 1.45 10.32 -3.38
N SER A 64 0.55 10.62 -4.32
CA SER A 64 0.36 9.83 -5.54
C SER A 64 1.54 9.84 -6.51
N ASN A 65 2.44 10.84 -6.39
CA ASN A 65 3.67 10.98 -7.16
C ASN A 65 4.92 10.41 -6.44
N LEU A 66 4.76 9.90 -5.22
CA LEU A 66 5.84 9.21 -4.52
C LEU A 66 6.01 7.80 -5.07
N MET A 67 7.26 7.38 -5.23
CA MET A 67 7.59 5.97 -5.45
C MET A 67 7.71 5.30 -4.09
N LEU A 68 6.73 4.49 -3.74
CA LEU A 68 6.75 3.69 -2.51
C LEU A 68 7.58 2.41 -2.71
N SER A 69 8.11 1.88 -1.61
CA SER A 69 8.70 0.55 -1.56
C SER A 69 7.76 -0.49 -2.18
N TRP A 70 8.26 -1.30 -3.10
CA TRP A 70 7.45 -2.27 -3.84
C TRP A 70 6.80 -3.31 -2.92
N GLY A 71 5.53 -3.60 -3.17
CA GLY A 71 4.76 -4.58 -2.39
C GLY A 71 3.34 -4.73 -2.91
N HIS A 72 2.51 -5.40 -2.11
CA HIS A 72 1.13 -5.75 -2.46
C HIS A 72 0.22 -4.54 -2.74
N ASP A 73 0.43 -3.40 -2.08
CA ASP A 73 -0.33 -2.16 -2.28
C ASP A 73 -0.30 -1.69 -3.75
N GLU A 74 0.89 -1.32 -4.24
CA GLU A 74 1.08 -0.81 -5.60
C GLU A 74 0.75 -1.90 -6.63
N TYR A 75 1.14 -3.16 -6.36
CA TYR A 75 0.78 -4.27 -7.23
C TYR A 75 -0.73 -4.40 -7.41
N MET A 76 -1.50 -4.46 -6.31
CA MET A 76 -2.94 -4.65 -6.40
C MET A 76 -3.64 -3.43 -7.02
N TYR A 77 -3.20 -2.21 -6.71
CA TYR A 77 -3.68 -0.99 -7.36
C TYR A 77 -3.53 -1.09 -8.89
N GLN A 78 -2.35 -1.45 -9.37
CA GLN A 78 -2.07 -1.58 -10.80
C GLN A 78 -2.89 -2.71 -11.45
N ILE A 79 -3.03 -3.86 -10.78
CA ILE A 79 -3.88 -4.98 -11.26
C ILE A 79 -5.34 -4.55 -11.41
N LEU A 80 -5.90 -3.86 -10.41
CA LEU A 80 -7.29 -3.39 -10.48
C LEU A 80 -7.49 -2.40 -11.63
N LYS A 81 -6.59 -1.42 -11.79
CA LYS A 81 -6.65 -0.44 -12.89
C LYS A 81 -6.52 -1.13 -14.25
N ALA A 82 -5.55 -2.03 -14.41
CA ALA A 82 -5.29 -2.73 -15.67
C ALA A 82 -6.42 -3.68 -16.09
N ASN A 83 -7.19 -4.21 -15.13
CA ASN A 83 -8.34 -5.07 -15.41
C ASN A 83 -9.67 -4.30 -15.53
N GLY A 84 -9.64 -2.97 -15.52
CA GLY A 84 -10.85 -2.16 -15.69
C GLY A 84 -11.79 -2.20 -14.49
N CYS A 85 -11.25 -2.33 -13.27
CA CYS A 85 -12.02 -2.21 -12.05
C CYS A 85 -12.75 -0.86 -11.99
N THR A 86 -14.00 -0.86 -11.51
CA THR A 86 -14.84 0.34 -11.41
C THR A 86 -15.05 0.82 -9.98
N ILE A 87 -14.21 0.39 -9.04
CA ILE A 87 -14.13 1.01 -7.70
C ILE A 87 -13.70 2.49 -7.89
N PRO A 88 -14.32 3.45 -7.18
CA PRO A 88 -13.92 4.85 -7.22
C PRO A 88 -12.44 5.04 -6.83
N GLU A 89 -11.82 6.13 -7.29
CA GLU A 89 -10.38 6.35 -7.05
C GLU A 89 -10.04 6.41 -5.56
N GLU A 90 -10.94 6.92 -4.72
CA GLU A 90 -10.78 6.91 -3.25
C GLU A 90 -10.63 5.48 -2.72
N GLY A 91 -11.41 4.54 -3.25
CA GLY A 91 -11.32 3.12 -2.90
C GLY A 91 -10.04 2.46 -3.38
N LEU A 92 -9.57 2.84 -4.57
CA LEU A 92 -8.30 2.36 -5.10
C LEU A 92 -7.10 2.95 -4.34
N ASN A 93 -7.19 4.21 -3.90
CA ASN A 93 -6.18 4.86 -3.07
C ASN A 93 -6.09 4.24 -1.68
N MET A 94 -7.22 3.81 -1.09
CA MET A 94 -7.19 3.02 0.15
C MET A 94 -6.32 1.77 -0.03
N ILE A 95 -6.49 1.02 -1.12
CA ILE A 95 -5.67 -0.17 -1.43
C ILE A 95 -4.20 0.21 -1.66
N ARG A 96 -3.95 1.31 -2.38
CA ARG A 96 -2.59 1.76 -2.75
C ARG A 96 -1.76 2.26 -1.57
N PHE A 97 -2.40 2.73 -0.50
CA PHE A 97 -1.72 3.41 0.60
C PHE A 97 -2.01 2.82 1.98
N HIS A 98 -2.75 1.70 2.09
CA HIS A 98 -3.10 1.10 3.40
C HIS A 98 -1.90 0.57 4.18
N SER A 99 -0.79 0.26 3.54
CA SER A 99 0.45 -0.12 4.23
C SER A 99 1.34 1.10 4.53
N PHE A 100 0.98 2.30 4.10
CA PHE A 100 1.81 3.51 4.26
C PHE A 100 1.66 4.12 5.67
N TYR A 101 1.83 3.29 6.70
CA TYR A 101 1.70 3.63 8.13
C TYR A 101 2.51 4.85 8.57
N PRO A 102 3.77 5.02 8.11
CA PRO A 102 4.53 6.23 8.38
C PRO A 102 3.75 7.50 8.03
N TRP A 103 2.95 7.49 6.95
CA TRP A 103 2.17 8.64 6.52
C TRP A 103 0.79 8.71 7.19
N HIS A 104 -0.04 7.67 7.12
CA HIS A 104 -1.44 7.78 7.54
C HIS A 104 -1.64 7.67 9.07
N ASP A 105 -0.71 7.03 9.79
CA ASP A 105 -0.74 6.92 11.25
C ASP A 105 0.26 7.88 11.90
N LYS A 106 1.56 7.73 11.60
CA LYS A 106 2.63 8.49 12.27
C LYS A 106 2.82 9.91 11.75
N ARG A 107 2.16 10.27 10.65
CA ARG A 107 2.23 11.60 10.02
C ARG A 107 3.66 12.02 9.65
N GLY A 108 4.49 11.06 9.29
CA GLY A 108 5.70 11.30 8.50
C GLY A 108 5.37 11.71 7.07
N TYR A 109 6.37 12.21 6.35
CA TYR A 109 6.30 12.55 4.92
C TYR A 109 5.33 13.68 4.54
N GLN A 110 4.86 14.47 5.51
CA GLN A 110 3.95 15.60 5.27
C GLN A 110 4.53 16.65 4.33
N GLN A 111 5.85 16.74 4.21
CA GLN A 111 6.51 17.65 3.26
C GLN A 111 6.15 17.37 1.80
N PHE A 112 5.60 16.20 1.48
CA PHE A 112 5.18 15.82 0.14
C PHE A 112 3.66 15.93 -0.09
N GLU A 113 2.86 16.20 0.94
CA GLU A 113 1.40 16.28 0.81
C GLU A 113 0.97 17.44 -0.09
N ALA A 114 0.07 17.15 -1.02
CA ALA A 114 -0.70 18.13 -1.78
C ALA A 114 -2.08 18.34 -1.12
N PRO A 115 -2.81 19.44 -1.39
CA PRO A 115 -4.10 19.72 -0.77
C PRO A 115 -5.14 18.60 -0.91
N GLU A 116 -5.16 17.90 -2.03
CA GLU A 116 -6.04 16.76 -2.33
C GLU A 116 -5.74 15.52 -1.47
N ASP A 117 -4.54 15.38 -0.92
CA ASP A 117 -4.15 14.23 -0.12
C ASP A 117 -4.87 14.19 1.23
N ALA A 118 -5.44 15.32 1.68
CA ALA A 118 -6.23 15.38 2.90
C ALA A 118 -7.47 14.48 2.86
N GLU A 119 -8.15 14.41 1.71
CA GLU A 119 -9.31 13.51 1.57
C GLU A 119 -8.87 12.06 1.42
N THR A 120 -7.77 11.81 0.70
CA THR A 120 -7.17 10.45 0.62
C THR A 120 -6.79 9.93 2.01
N LEU A 121 -6.12 10.76 2.81
CA LEU A 121 -5.71 10.43 4.18
C LEU A 121 -6.91 10.04 5.04
N LYS A 122 -8.00 10.82 4.97
CA LYS A 122 -9.22 10.54 5.72
C LYS A 122 -9.77 9.14 5.39
N TRP A 123 -9.88 8.80 4.10
CA TRP A 123 -10.39 7.48 3.69
C TRP A 123 -9.44 6.33 4.03
N VAL A 124 -8.12 6.53 3.88
CA VAL A 124 -7.11 5.53 4.27
C VAL A 124 -7.19 5.24 5.77
N LYS A 125 -7.33 6.28 6.60
CA LYS A 125 -7.47 6.11 8.06
C LYS A 125 -8.75 5.38 8.43
N GLU A 126 -9.88 5.71 7.81
CA GLU A 126 -11.15 5.01 8.02
C GLU A 126 -11.03 3.52 7.66
N PHE A 127 -10.45 3.19 6.50
CA PHE A 127 -10.22 1.81 6.08
C PHE A 127 -9.29 1.05 7.05
N ASN A 128 -8.25 1.71 7.53
CA ASN A 128 -7.26 1.12 8.43
C ASN A 128 -7.88 0.63 9.75
N GLU A 129 -8.95 1.25 10.24
CA GLU A 129 -9.66 0.74 11.43
C GLU A 129 -10.20 -0.67 11.19
N PHE A 130 -10.76 -0.93 10.00
CA PHE A 130 -11.27 -2.25 9.65
C PHE A 130 -10.15 -3.24 9.35
N ASP A 131 -9.08 -2.85 8.63
CA ASP A 131 -7.93 -3.76 8.40
C ASP A 131 -7.29 -4.20 9.73
N LEU A 132 -7.06 -3.25 10.64
CA LEU A 132 -6.32 -3.55 11.86
C LEU A 132 -7.17 -4.28 12.89
N TYR A 133 -8.40 -3.82 13.14
CA TYR A 133 -9.19 -4.29 14.29
C TYR A 133 -10.20 -5.39 13.96
N SER A 134 -10.36 -5.78 12.69
CA SER A 134 -11.13 -6.99 12.33
C SER A 134 -10.31 -8.28 12.44
N LYS A 135 -9.00 -8.18 12.68
CA LYS A 135 -8.10 -9.33 12.89
C LYS A 135 -8.46 -9.99 14.23
N GLY A 136 -9.06 -11.17 14.16
CA GLY A 136 -9.42 -11.98 15.32
C GLY A 136 -9.30 -13.48 15.04
N ASP A 137 -9.30 -14.28 16.11
CA ASP A 137 -9.10 -15.74 16.00
C ASP A 137 -10.27 -16.47 15.33
N ALA A 138 -11.47 -15.89 15.38
CA ALA A 138 -12.65 -16.46 14.76
C ALA A 138 -12.61 -16.27 13.24
N VAL A 139 -12.51 -17.39 12.51
CA VAL A 139 -12.58 -17.39 11.05
C VAL A 139 -14.05 -17.27 10.62
N PRO A 140 -14.40 -16.34 9.70
CA PRO A 140 -15.77 -16.17 9.24
C PRO A 140 -16.24 -17.37 8.39
N ASP A 141 -17.55 -17.58 8.31
CA ASP A 141 -18.13 -18.57 7.38
C ASP A 141 -17.99 -18.09 5.93
N VAL A 142 -16.94 -18.56 5.26
CA VAL A 142 -16.63 -18.20 3.88
C VAL A 142 -17.74 -18.66 2.92
N ALA A 143 -18.41 -19.78 3.19
CA ALA A 143 -19.44 -20.31 2.30
C ALA A 143 -20.70 -19.44 2.32
N GLU A 144 -21.09 -18.95 3.51
CA GLU A 144 -22.20 -18.02 3.68
C GLU A 144 -21.91 -16.66 3.02
N LEU A 145 -20.69 -16.13 3.18
CA LEU A 145 -20.32 -14.81 2.68
C LEU A 145 -20.07 -14.75 1.17
N LYS A 146 -19.63 -15.86 0.56
CA LYS A 146 -19.19 -15.91 -0.83
C LYS A 146 -20.20 -15.33 -1.84
N PRO A 147 -21.51 -15.65 -1.81
CA PRO A 147 -22.48 -15.11 -2.77
C PRO A 147 -22.58 -13.58 -2.75
N TYR A 148 -22.44 -12.97 -1.56
CA TYR A 148 -22.44 -11.51 -1.40
C TYR A 148 -21.22 -10.88 -2.07
N TYR A 149 -20.02 -11.36 -1.75
CA TYR A 149 -18.78 -10.82 -2.33
C TYR A 149 -18.68 -11.07 -3.84
N GLU A 150 -19.14 -12.21 -4.36
CA GLU A 150 -19.25 -12.43 -5.80
C GLU A 150 -20.16 -11.41 -6.50
N GLY A 151 -21.24 -10.98 -5.83
CA GLY A 151 -22.09 -9.88 -6.28
C GLY A 151 -21.34 -8.56 -6.40
N LEU A 152 -20.50 -8.24 -5.41
CA LEU A 152 -19.65 -7.06 -5.44
C LEU A 152 -18.58 -7.15 -6.53
N LEU A 153 -17.94 -8.31 -6.71
CA LEU A 153 -16.97 -8.52 -7.78
C LEU A 153 -17.60 -8.27 -9.16
N ARG A 154 -18.86 -8.68 -9.36
CA ARG A 154 -19.61 -8.37 -10.59
C ARG A 154 -19.90 -6.87 -10.74
N LYS A 155 -20.39 -6.24 -9.67
CA LYS A 155 -20.70 -4.80 -9.64
C LYS A 155 -19.48 -3.95 -10.00
N TYR A 156 -18.29 -4.34 -9.51
CA TYR A 156 -17.05 -3.58 -9.70
C TYR A 156 -16.17 -4.07 -10.85
N ASN A 157 -16.74 -4.87 -11.77
CA ASN A 157 -16.09 -5.36 -12.99
C ASN A 157 -14.80 -6.19 -12.75
N ILE A 158 -14.78 -7.02 -11.72
CA ILE A 158 -13.62 -7.87 -11.34
C ILE A 158 -14.01 -9.33 -11.05
N SER A 159 -15.15 -9.80 -11.56
CA SER A 159 -15.67 -11.17 -11.34
C SER A 159 -15.18 -12.23 -12.33
N GLY A 160 -14.52 -11.82 -13.41
CA GLY A 160 -14.05 -12.71 -14.48
C GLY A 160 -12.62 -13.21 -14.26
N LYS A 161 -12.07 -13.85 -15.29
CA LYS A 161 -10.63 -14.16 -15.33
C LYS A 161 -9.84 -12.86 -15.47
N LEU A 162 -9.10 -12.51 -14.43
CA LEU A 162 -8.23 -11.33 -14.40
C LEU A 162 -6.82 -11.66 -14.87
N ARG A 163 -6.10 -10.62 -15.31
CA ARG A 163 -4.65 -10.65 -15.53
C ARG A 163 -3.96 -10.26 -14.23
N TRP A 164 -3.12 -11.15 -13.72
CA TRP A 164 -2.35 -11.01 -12.49
C TRP A 164 -0.87 -10.89 -12.83
#